data_AF-R7VDV9-F1
#
_entry.id   AF-R7VDV9-F1
#
_cell.length_a   1.000
_cell.length_b   1.000
_cell.length_c   1.000
_cell.angle_alpha   90.00
_cell.angle_beta   90.00
_cell.angle_gamma   90.00
#
_symmetry.space_group_name_H-M   'P 1'
#
loop_
_entity.id
_entity.type
_entity.pdbx_description
1 polymer ?
#
loop_
_entity_poly.entity_id
_entity_poly.type
_entity_poly.pdbx_seq_one_letter_code
_entity_poly.pdbx_strand_id
1 'polypeptide(L)'
;MPHIVQFANKVYALGGWMTRVTQEFDPALNEWRMRSQMPGYCYYGAAVALGDKIYVVGGEERACYSYDPENDEWKVLSQPTHEYYNNAVTVWRGRILLGNEEHVEEYDPVADRWSNRDELMQDS
;
A
#
# COMPACT_ATOMS: atom_id res chain seq x y z
N MET A 1 13.11 1.67 2.79
CA MET A 1 13.17 1.91 1.32
C MET A 1 11.83 2.51 0.89
N PRO A 2 11.74 3.30 -0.20
CA PRO A 2 10.44 3.77 -0.68
C PRO A 2 9.58 2.61 -1.16
N HIS A 3 8.26 2.75 -1.06
CA HIS A 3 7.32 1.78 -1.62
C HIS A 3 7.13 2.08 -3.10
N ILE A 4 7.50 1.13 -3.98
CA ILE A 4 7.44 1.31 -5.43
C ILE A 4 6.25 0.52 -5.98
N VAL A 5 5.44 1.17 -6.80
CA VAL A 5 4.26 0.54 -7.43
C VAL A 5 4.03 1.09 -8.83
N GLN A 6 3.68 0.20 -9.76
CA GLN A 6 3.18 0.62 -11.07
C GLN A 6 1.67 0.86 -10.98
N PHE A 7 1.20 1.96 -11.55
CA PHE A 7 -0.22 2.21 -11.77
C PHE A 7 -0.41 2.82 -13.17
N ALA A 8 -1.33 2.25 -13.95
CA ALA A 8 -1.45 2.54 -15.38
C ALA A 8 -0.07 2.47 -16.08
N ASN A 9 0.30 3.52 -16.83
CA ASN A 9 1.58 3.62 -17.54
C ASN A 9 2.65 4.40 -16.75
N LYS A 10 2.52 4.51 -15.43
CA LYS A 10 3.40 5.29 -14.58
C LYS A 10 3.93 4.47 -13.41
N VAL A 11 5.00 4.95 -12.79
CA VAL A 11 5.58 4.37 -11.57
C VAL A 11 5.47 5.39 -10.45
N TYR A 12 5.13 4.93 -9.25
CA TYR A 12 5.04 5.77 -8.07
C TYR A 12 6.07 5.31 -7.04
N ALA A 13 6.74 6.28 -6.40
CA ALA A 13 7.57 6.09 -5.23
C ALA A 13 6.92 6.79 -4.05
N LEU A 14 6.61 6.02 -3.01
CA LEU A 14 5.74 6.44 -1.90
C LEU A 14 6.49 6.25 -0.59
N GLY A 15 6.69 7.34 0.13
CA GLY A 15 7.30 7.33 1.45
C GLY A 15 8.70 6.73 1.47
N GLY A 16 9.02 6.03 2.55
CA GLY A 16 10.35 5.51 2.85
C GLY A 16 10.79 5.88 4.26
N TRP A 17 12.09 5.79 4.53
CA TRP A 17 12.61 6.08 5.87
C TRP A 17 12.48 7.58 6.18
N MET A 18 11.75 7.89 7.26
CA MET A 18 11.45 9.24 7.75
C MET A 18 10.89 10.22 6.69
N THR A 19 10.20 9.72 5.68
CA THR A 19 9.62 10.56 4.61
C THR A 19 8.19 10.17 4.27
N ARG A 20 7.40 11.16 3.87
CA ARG A 20 6.01 11.02 3.40
C ARG A 20 5.87 11.44 1.93
N VAL A 21 6.99 11.62 1.25
CA VAL A 21 7.01 12.12 -0.12
C VAL A 21 6.35 11.11 -1.06
N THR A 22 5.51 11.63 -1.96
CA THR A 22 4.95 10.87 -3.09
C THR A 22 5.54 11.45 -4.37
N GLN A 23 6.12 10.59 -5.19
CA GLN A 23 6.64 10.95 -6.50
C GLN A 23 6.03 10.05 -7.56
N GLU A 24 5.73 10.64 -8.71
CA GLU A 24 5.26 9.96 -9.91
C GLU A 24 6.33 10.08 -11.00
N PHE A 25 6.71 8.96 -11.61
CA PHE A 25 7.51 8.95 -12.82
C PHE A 25 6.59 8.88 -14.04
N ASP A 26 6.73 9.86 -14.93
CA ASP A 26 6.09 9.87 -16.24
C ASP A 26 7.09 9.38 -17.31
N PRO A 27 6.93 8.15 -17.83
CA PRO A 27 7.87 7.59 -18.80
C PRO A 27 7.86 8.33 -20.14
N ALA A 28 6.77 9.03 -20.49
CA ALA A 28 6.70 9.78 -21.74
C ALA A 28 7.62 11.01 -21.72
N LEU A 29 7.84 11.57 -20.53
CA LEU A 29 8.68 12.74 -20.31
C LEU A 29 10.02 12.38 -19.67
N ASN A 30 10.17 11.14 -19.20
CA ASN A 30 11.34 10.64 -18.49
C ASN A 30 11.69 11.50 -17.25
N GLU A 31 10.66 11.89 -16.50
CA GLU A 31 10.79 12.80 -15.36
C GLU A 31 10.00 12.32 -14.15
N TRP A 32 10.53 12.61 -12.97
CA TRP A 32 9.83 12.47 -11.69
C TRP A 32 9.12 13.78 -11.33
N ARG A 33 7.90 13.66 -10.82
CA ARG A 33 7.06 14.79 -10.39
C ARG A 33 6.60 14.58 -8.96
N MET A 34 6.58 15.67 -8.20
CA MET A 34 6.04 15.68 -6.84
C MET A 34 4.51 15.63 -6.88
N ARG A 35 3.94 14.92 -5.92
CA ARG A 35 2.50 14.74 -5.72
C ARG A 35 2.14 15.00 -4.26
N SER A 36 0.85 14.96 -3.92
CA SER A 36 0.38 15.06 -2.53
C SER A 36 1.10 14.06 -1.62
N GLN A 37 1.55 14.55 -0.47
CA GLN A 37 2.28 13.73 0.51
C GLN A 37 1.36 12.72 1.19
N MET A 38 1.92 11.57 1.56
CA MET A 38 1.24 10.58 2.38
C MET A 38 0.77 11.19 3.71
N PRO A 39 -0.36 10.73 4.27
CA PRO A 39 -0.89 11.25 5.54
C PRO A 39 0.05 11.00 6.74
N GLY A 40 0.78 9.88 6.71
CA GLY A 40 1.71 9.47 7.76
C GLY A 40 2.86 8.64 7.20
N TYR A 41 3.76 8.23 8.10
CA TYR A 41 4.80 7.26 7.77
C TYR A 41 4.20 5.85 7.64
N CYS A 42 4.96 4.98 6.98
CA CYS A 42 4.68 3.56 6.87
C CYS A 42 6.03 2.85 6.69
N TYR A 43 6.71 2.57 7.80
CA TYR A 43 7.97 1.84 7.80
C TYR A 43 7.73 0.37 7.60
N TYR A 44 8.56 -0.26 6.77
CA TYR A 44 8.47 -1.69 6.42
C TYR A 44 7.19 -2.13 5.72
N GLY A 45 6.20 -1.27 5.51
CA GLY A 45 4.99 -1.60 4.75
C GLY A 45 5.26 -1.86 3.27
N ALA A 46 4.18 -1.94 2.49
CA ALA A 46 4.25 -2.17 1.06
C ALA A 46 3.14 -1.43 0.32
N ALA A 47 3.28 -1.33 -1.00
CA ALA A 47 2.31 -0.67 -1.86
C ALA A 47 1.76 -1.59 -2.95
N VAL A 48 0.49 -1.42 -3.31
CA VAL A 48 -0.17 -2.17 -4.39
C VAL A 48 -1.22 -1.33 -5.10
N ALA A 49 -1.41 -1.56 -6.39
CA ALA A 49 -2.48 -0.95 -7.18
C ALA A 49 -3.72 -1.85 -7.16
N LEU A 50 -4.90 -1.28 -6.92
CA LEU A 50 -6.20 -1.97 -6.99
C LEU A 50 -7.26 -1.01 -7.53
N GLY A 51 -7.89 -1.39 -8.64
CA GLY A 51 -8.89 -0.55 -9.30
C GLY A 51 -8.28 0.74 -9.83
N ASP A 52 -8.87 1.87 -9.44
CA ASP A 52 -8.45 3.23 -9.77
C ASP A 52 -7.50 3.85 -8.73
N LYS A 53 -7.04 3.06 -7.74
CA LYS A 53 -6.27 3.56 -6.60
C LYS A 53 -5.00 2.78 -6.34
N ILE A 54 -4.10 3.45 -5.62
CA ILE A 54 -2.89 2.87 -5.06
C ILE A 54 -3.06 2.79 -3.55
N TYR A 55 -2.60 1.71 -2.94
CA TYR A 55 -2.68 1.51 -1.50
C TYR A 55 -1.29 1.36 -0.93
N VAL A 56 -1.06 1.97 0.24
CA VAL A 56 0.13 1.73 1.09
C VAL A 56 -0.37 1.12 2.38
N VAL A 57 0.10 -0.09 2.70
CA VAL A 57 -0.45 -0.90 3.79
C VAL A 57 0.63 -1.56 4.65
N GLY A 58 0.28 -1.86 5.90
CA GLY A 58 1.12 -2.60 6.84
C GLY A 58 2.18 -1.73 7.51
N GLY A 59 3.32 -2.35 7.79
CA GLY A 59 4.42 -1.70 8.50
C GLY A 59 4.22 -1.61 10.01
N GLU A 60 5.16 -0.91 10.66
CA GLU A 60 5.13 -0.63 12.12
C GLU A 60 3.92 0.23 12.50
N GLU A 61 3.51 1.17 11.64
CA GLU A 61 2.36 2.05 11.90
C GLU A 61 1.00 1.40 11.64
N ARG A 62 0.97 0.14 11.19
CA ARG A 62 -0.26 -0.54 10.75
C ARG A 62 -1.02 0.36 9.76
N ALA A 63 -0.29 0.92 8.81
CA ALA A 63 -0.85 1.89 7.90
C ALA A 63 -1.88 1.23 6.98
N CYS A 64 -2.91 1.99 6.60
CA CYS A 64 -3.72 1.71 5.44
C CYS A 64 -4.11 3.05 4.84
N TYR A 65 -3.47 3.39 3.72
CA TYR A 65 -3.72 4.63 3.00
C TYR A 65 -4.09 4.30 1.56
N SER A 66 -5.11 4.96 1.01
CA SER A 66 -5.36 4.95 -0.43
C SER A 66 -4.97 6.28 -1.04
N TYR A 67 -4.33 6.24 -2.19
CA TYR A 67 -4.05 7.37 -3.04
C TYR A 67 -4.88 7.27 -4.33
N ASP A 68 -5.51 8.39 -4.67
CA ASP A 68 -6.23 8.61 -5.91
C ASP A 68 -5.33 9.39 -6.87
N PRO A 69 -4.71 8.74 -7.88
CA PRO A 69 -3.79 9.42 -8.78
C PRO A 69 -4.48 10.41 -9.72
N GLU A 70 -5.78 10.27 -9.97
CA GLU A 70 -6.54 11.20 -10.81
C GLU A 70 -6.73 12.53 -10.10
N ASN A 71 -7.11 12.48 -8.82
CA ASN A 71 -7.41 13.67 -8.02
C ASN A 71 -6.21 14.20 -7.21
N ASP A 72 -5.10 13.44 -7.16
CA ASP A 72 -3.94 13.73 -6.30
C ASP A 72 -4.29 13.78 -4.80
N GLU A 73 -5.13 12.84 -4.35
CA GLU A 73 -5.67 12.83 -2.99
C GLU A 73 -5.34 11.56 -2.22
N TRP A 74 -4.98 11.72 -0.95
CA TRP A 74 -4.81 10.62 -0.01
C TRP A 74 -6.00 10.49 0.93
N LYS A 75 -6.30 9.26 1.33
CA LYS A 75 -7.26 8.94 2.40
C LYS A 75 -6.63 7.98 3.39
N VAL A 76 -6.92 8.21 4.67
CA VAL A 76 -6.62 7.28 5.75
C VAL A 76 -7.79 6.30 5.87
N LEU A 77 -7.48 5.01 5.88
CA LEU A 77 -8.42 3.91 5.89
C LEU A 77 -8.27 3.09 7.17
N SER A 78 -9.15 2.13 7.37
CA SER A 78 -9.09 1.24 8.53
C SER A 78 -7.78 0.45 8.55
N GLN A 79 -7.16 0.33 9.73
CA GLN A 79 -5.85 -0.30 9.91
C GLN A 79 -5.95 -1.83 10.01
N PRO A 80 -4.95 -2.61 9.55
CA PRO A 80 -4.84 -4.03 9.86
C PRO A 80 -4.68 -4.25 11.36
N THR A 81 -4.93 -5.48 11.82
CA THR A 81 -4.89 -5.81 13.26
C THR A 81 -3.49 -6.04 13.81
N HIS A 82 -2.54 -6.43 12.96
CA HIS A 82 -1.14 -6.68 13.33
C HIS A 82 -0.19 -5.68 12.68
N GLU A 83 0.99 -5.52 13.28
CA GLU A 83 2.15 -4.89 12.66
C GLU A 83 2.79 -5.86 11.66
N TYR A 84 3.35 -5.31 10.59
CA TYR A 84 3.88 -6.13 9.50
C TYR A 84 5.32 -5.74 9.17
N TYR A 85 6.27 -6.55 9.61
CA TYR A 85 7.69 -6.49 9.21
C TYR A 85 7.99 -7.52 8.12
N ASN A 86 8.90 -7.19 7.20
CA ASN A 86 9.28 -8.07 6.07
C ASN A 86 8.08 -8.66 5.32
N ASN A 87 7.05 -7.83 5.11
CA ASN A 87 5.79 -8.28 4.54
C ASN A 87 5.81 -8.33 3.00
N ALA A 88 4.78 -8.96 2.47
CA ALA A 88 4.40 -8.90 1.07
C ALA A 88 2.93 -8.49 0.96
N VAL A 89 2.63 -7.75 -0.10
CA VAL A 89 1.26 -7.33 -0.42
C VAL A 89 0.92 -7.75 -1.85
N THR A 90 -0.31 -8.18 -2.08
CA THR A 90 -0.82 -8.47 -3.42
C THR A 90 -2.32 -8.21 -3.49
N VAL A 91 -2.85 -8.18 -4.71
CA VAL A 91 -4.29 -8.13 -4.96
C VAL A 91 -4.80 -9.53 -5.30
N TRP A 92 -5.88 -9.92 -4.64
CA TRP A 92 -6.60 -11.16 -4.95
C TRP A 92 -8.10 -10.92 -4.91
N ARG A 93 -8.79 -11.27 -6.01
CA ARG A 93 -10.27 -11.18 -6.12
C ARG A 93 -10.85 -9.80 -5.74
N GLY A 94 -10.15 -8.73 -6.12
CA GLY A 94 -10.57 -7.35 -5.84
C GLY A 94 -10.36 -6.89 -4.39
N ARG A 95 -9.53 -7.63 -3.63
CA ARG A 95 -9.14 -7.34 -2.25
C ARG A 95 -7.63 -7.27 -2.16
N ILE A 96 -7.12 -6.69 -1.08
CA ILE A 96 -5.68 -6.61 -0.81
C ILE A 96 -5.34 -7.67 0.23
N LEU A 97 -4.41 -8.57 -0.10
CA LEU A 97 -3.81 -9.49 0.86
C LEU A 97 -2.48 -8.90 1.32
N LEU A 98 -2.32 -8.77 2.62
CA LEU A 98 -1.09 -8.39 3.30
C LEU A 98 -0.66 -9.55 4.18
N GLY A 99 0.59 -9.98 4.04
CA GLY A 99 1.10 -11.12 4.81
C GLY A 99 2.57 -11.01 5.16
N ASN A 100 2.97 -11.68 6.23
CA ASN A 100 4.36 -11.99 6.56
C ASN A 100 4.47 -13.47 6.96
N GLU A 101 5.50 -13.85 7.71
CA GLU A 101 5.70 -15.22 8.16
C GLU A 101 4.74 -15.68 9.29
N GLU A 102 4.01 -14.76 9.91
CA GLU A 102 3.16 -15.03 11.09
C GLU A 102 1.68 -14.80 10.85
N HIS A 103 1.32 -13.83 10.00
CA HIS A 103 -0.05 -13.39 9.80
C HIS A 103 -0.35 -13.10 8.33
N VAL A 104 -1.57 -13.38 7.91
CA VAL A 104 -2.16 -12.92 6.66
C VAL A 104 -3.49 -12.24 6.95
N GLU A 105 -3.67 -11.03 6.46
CA GLU A 105 -4.93 -10.29 6.54
C GLU A 105 -5.39 -9.85 5.14
N GLU A 106 -6.70 -9.84 4.94
CA GLU A 106 -7.36 -9.39 3.72
C GLU A 106 -8.13 -8.09 3.97
N TYR A 107 -7.88 -7.07 3.16
CA TYR A 107 -8.62 -5.81 3.18
C TYR A 107 -9.69 -5.76 2.09
N ASP A 108 -10.91 -5.44 2.52
CA ASP A 108 -12.05 -5.09 1.68
C ASP A 108 -12.13 -3.57 1.48
N PRO A 109 -11.82 -3.03 0.28
CA PRO A 109 -11.89 -1.59 0.05
C PRO A 109 -13.32 -1.05 -0.03
N VAL A 110 -14.33 -1.90 -0.24
CA VAL A 110 -15.75 -1.49 -0.28
C VAL A 110 -16.30 -1.35 1.13
N ALA A 111 -15.94 -2.29 2.01
CA ALA A 111 -16.37 -2.28 3.40
C ALA A 111 -15.42 -1.50 4.33
N ASP A 112 -14.27 -1.04 3.83
CA ASP A 112 -13.14 -0.49 4.59
C ASP A 112 -12.82 -1.34 5.82
N ARG A 113 -12.52 -2.63 5.60
CA ARG A 113 -12.34 -3.57 6.70
C ARG A 113 -11.33 -4.66 6.41
N TRP A 114 -10.50 -4.95 7.41
CA TRP A 114 -9.57 -6.08 7.43
C TRP A 114 -10.21 -7.35 7.99
N SER A 115 -9.74 -8.51 7.55
CA SER A 115 -10.16 -9.81 8.05
C SER A 115 -8.96 -10.74 8.10
N ASN A 116 -8.79 -11.44 9.22
CA ASN A 116 -7.75 -12.46 9.36
C ASN A 116 -7.94 -13.58 8.32
N ARG A 117 -6.81 -14.06 7.79
CA ARG A 117 -6.68 -15.11 6.77
C ARG A 117 -5.51 -16.04 7.09
N ASP A 118 -5.19 -16.22 8.37
CA ASP A 118 -4.05 -17.05 8.77
C ASP A 118 -4.24 -18.51 8.32
N GLU A 119 -5.47 -18.95 8.05
CA GLU A 119 -5.76 -20.25 7.43
C GLU A 119 -5.12 -20.47 6.05
N LEU A 120 -4.66 -19.41 5.38
CA LEU A 120 -3.94 -19.49 4.10
C LEU A 120 -2.46 -19.87 4.27
N MET A 121 -1.90 -19.70 5.47
CA MET A 121 -0.57 -20.20 5.84
C MET A 121 -0.73 -21.65 6.29
N GLN A 122 -0.69 -22.60 5.35
CA GLN A 122 -0.69 -24.00 5.77
C GLN A 122 0.60 -24.32 6.54
N ASP A 123 0.47 -25.03 7.65
CA ASP A 123 1.60 -25.62 8.39
C ASP A 123 2.44 -26.46 7.43
N SER A 124 3.68 -26.02 7.16
CA SER A 124 4.68 -26.75 6.37
C SER A 124 5.04 -28.10 6.98
#